data_AF-A0A7J7JPD5-F1
#
_entry.id   AF-A0A7J7JPD5-F1
#
_cell.length_a   1.000
_cell.length_b   1.000
_cell.length_c   1.000
_cell.angle_alpha   90.00
_cell.angle_beta   90.00
_cell.angle_gamma   90.00
#
_symmetry.space_group_name_H-M   'P 1'
#
loop_
_entity.id
_entity.type
_entity.pdbx_description
1 polymer ?
#
loop_
_entity_poly.entity_id
_entity_poly.type
_entity_poly.pdbx_seq_one_letter_code
_entity_poly.pdbx_strand_id
1 'polypeptide(L)'
;MADSEVFQFLPKVYNILKGIEEGQDITQKIKDFKHQLDQAKSQVNSYPGISLCPEEQQKLETYTKKQIALKSDLLVKYRNSVHLTARNMTSTYGINVAQEEKDLHPVFKTDPHKLWNYVNKRVILSTSEGVSYEGYVYTIDPVTHSWVLFSCSNDEDTHKMNVVIVMNTSVTDVNVFDEECPSWVLDMMSQYGKIHEIDLSASQIAERRDAVCRWFGANRIPVNKSADTLTIANGTVTIEPPYFPENCSSSNEIILCRVRNLLTTLPNNDNMSLSI
;
A
#
# COMPACT_ATOMS: atom_id res chain seq x y z
N MET A 1 -16.81 -14.46 -1.96
CA MET A 1 -16.38 -15.43 -2.99
C MET A 1 -17.57 -15.65 -3.88
N ALA A 2 -17.55 -15.12 -5.11
CA ALA A 2 -18.64 -15.37 -6.04
C ALA A 2 -18.70 -16.87 -6.31
N ASP A 3 -19.90 -17.45 -6.25
CA ASP A 3 -20.15 -18.83 -6.66
C ASP A 3 -19.61 -19.00 -8.08
N SER A 4 -18.47 -19.68 -8.22
CA SER A 4 -17.98 -20.06 -9.54
C SER A 4 -18.91 -21.13 -10.05
N GLU A 5 -19.89 -20.76 -10.87
CA GLU A 5 -20.68 -21.73 -11.62
C GLU A 5 -19.71 -22.64 -12.37
N VAL A 6 -19.58 -23.88 -11.91
CA VAL A 6 -18.73 -24.87 -12.55
C VAL A 6 -19.43 -25.22 -13.87
N PHE A 7 -18.89 -24.73 -14.99
CA PHE A 7 -19.45 -25.04 -16.31
C PHE A 7 -19.42 -26.55 -16.57
N GLN A 8 -20.59 -27.18 -16.58
CA GLN A 8 -20.72 -28.60 -16.88
C GLN A 8 -20.92 -28.80 -18.40
N PHE A 9 -19.82 -28.88 -19.15
CA PHE A 9 -19.86 -29.06 -20.59
C PHE A 9 -20.15 -30.50 -21.03
N LEU A 10 -19.66 -31.50 -20.29
CA LEU A 10 -19.76 -32.91 -20.69
C LEU A 10 -21.22 -33.40 -20.87
N PRO A 11 -22.15 -33.14 -19.94
CA PRO A 11 -23.55 -33.55 -20.13
C PRO A 11 -24.20 -32.87 -21.34
N LYS A 12 -23.80 -31.62 -21.64
CA LYS A 12 -24.33 -30.84 -22.76
C LYS A 12 -23.83 -31.34 -24.10
N VAL A 13 -22.53 -31.68 -24.19
CA VAL A 13 -21.95 -32.33 -25.37
C VAL A 13 -22.64 -33.67 -25.64
N TYR A 14 -22.83 -34.49 -24.61
CA TYR A 14 -23.55 -35.76 -24.73
C TYR A 14 -24.98 -35.58 -25.25
N ASN A 15 -25.73 -34.60 -24.73
CA ASN A 15 -27.10 -34.32 -25.17
C ASN A 15 -27.19 -33.79 -26.61
N ILE A 16 -26.16 -33.10 -27.10
CA ILE A 16 -26.06 -32.65 -28.49
C ILE A 16 -25.78 -33.86 -29.40
N LEU A 17 -24.79 -34.69 -29.04
CA LEU A 17 -24.43 -35.90 -29.80
C LEU A 17 -25.60 -36.88 -29.91
N LYS A 18 -26.27 -37.16 -28.78
CA LYS A 18 -27.48 -37.99 -28.74
C LYS A 18 -28.62 -37.40 -29.58
N GLY A 19 -28.79 -36.08 -29.55
CA GLY A 19 -29.79 -35.39 -30.39
C GLY A 19 -29.50 -35.51 -31.89
N ILE A 20 -28.23 -35.54 -32.30
CA ILE A 20 -27.81 -35.80 -33.69
C ILE A 20 -28.17 -37.23 -34.10
N GLU A 21 -27.85 -38.20 -33.25
CA GLU A 21 -28.16 -39.62 -33.49
C GLU A 21 -29.66 -39.89 -33.59
N GLU A 22 -30.47 -39.19 -32.79
CA GLU A 22 -31.93 -39.29 -32.77
C GLU A 22 -32.63 -38.43 -33.84
N GLY A 23 -31.89 -37.68 -34.67
CA GLY A 23 -32.45 -36.83 -35.73
C GLY A 23 -33.26 -35.63 -35.21
N GLN A 24 -33.00 -35.16 -33.99
CA GLN A 24 -33.67 -34.00 -33.40
C GLN A 24 -33.12 -32.68 -33.96
N ASP A 25 -33.93 -31.62 -33.95
CA ASP A 25 -33.40 -30.26 -34.18
C ASP A 25 -32.57 -29.81 -32.97
N ILE A 26 -31.26 -29.79 -33.15
CA ILE A 26 -30.26 -29.42 -32.14
C ILE A 26 -29.79 -27.97 -32.27
N THR A 27 -30.33 -27.19 -33.21
CA THR A 27 -29.83 -25.85 -33.54
C THR A 27 -29.82 -24.93 -32.31
N GLN A 28 -30.87 -25.00 -31.49
CA GLN A 28 -30.95 -24.24 -30.25
C GLN A 28 -29.94 -24.74 -29.20
N LYS A 29 -29.80 -26.06 -29.03
CA LYS A 29 -28.84 -26.67 -28.10
C LYS A 29 -27.40 -26.26 -28.42
N ILE A 30 -27.06 -26.18 -29.71
CA ILE A 30 -25.75 -25.72 -30.19
C ILE A 30 -25.54 -24.22 -29.89
N LYS A 31 -26.55 -23.38 -30.15
CA LYS A 31 -26.47 -21.94 -29.84
C LYS A 31 -26.27 -21.68 -28.36
N ASP A 32 -27.02 -22.36 -27.50
CA ASP A 32 -26.90 -22.22 -26.05
C ASP A 32 -25.54 -22.69 -25.55
N PHE A 33 -25.03 -23.81 -26.08
CA PHE A 33 -23.69 -24.32 -25.76
C PHE A 33 -22.59 -23.34 -26.18
N LYS A 34 -22.70 -22.75 -27.38
CA LYS A 34 -21.76 -21.73 -27.85
C LYS A 34 -21.76 -20.49 -26.95
N HIS A 35 -22.94 -19.99 -26.58
CA HIS A 35 -23.06 -18.85 -25.66
C HIS A 35 -22.35 -19.12 -24.34
N GLN A 36 -22.54 -20.32 -23.78
CA GLN A 36 -21.87 -20.70 -22.53
C GLN A 36 -20.36 -20.84 -22.67
N LEU A 37 -19.86 -21.35 -23.81
CA LEU A 37 -18.43 -21.36 -24.09
C LEU A 37 -17.85 -19.95 -24.16
N ASP A 38 -18.56 -19.01 -24.78
CA ASP A 38 -18.11 -17.63 -24.91
C ASP A 38 -18.14 -16.89 -23.56
N GLN A 39 -19.14 -17.20 -22.71
CA GLN A 39 -19.18 -16.73 -21.32
C GLN A 39 -18.01 -17.28 -20.49
N ALA A 40 -17.73 -18.59 -20.60
CA ALA A 40 -16.61 -19.22 -19.91
C ALA A 40 -15.26 -18.65 -20.37
N LYS A 41 -15.08 -18.43 -21.67
CA LYS A 41 -13.87 -17.77 -22.20
C LYS A 41 -13.71 -16.35 -21.67
N SER A 42 -14.79 -15.57 -21.64
CA SER A 42 -14.77 -14.21 -21.08
C SER A 42 -14.37 -14.22 -19.60
N GLN A 43 -14.86 -15.18 -18.82
CA GLN A 43 -14.47 -15.34 -17.41
C GLN A 43 -13.02 -15.80 -17.23
N VAL A 44 -12.53 -16.69 -18.09
CA VAL A 44 -11.13 -17.12 -18.06
C VAL A 44 -10.21 -15.93 -18.39
N ASN A 45 -10.57 -15.14 -19.40
CA ASN A 45 -9.80 -13.96 -19.80
C ASN A 45 -9.81 -12.83 -18.77
N SER A 46 -10.77 -12.81 -17.84
CA SER A 46 -10.79 -11.83 -16.74
C SER A 46 -9.89 -12.23 -15.57
N TYR A 47 -9.36 -13.45 -15.54
CA TYR A 47 -8.49 -13.88 -14.44
C TYR A 47 -7.11 -13.21 -14.48
N PRO A 48 -6.63 -12.71 -13.34
CA PRO A 48 -5.34 -12.05 -13.27
C PRO A 48 -4.21 -13.03 -13.60
N GLY A 49 -3.26 -12.58 -14.41
CA GLY A 49 -2.06 -13.35 -14.76
C GLY A 49 -2.20 -14.29 -15.96
N ILE A 50 -3.39 -14.43 -16.57
CA ILE A 50 -3.57 -15.30 -17.74
C ILE A 50 -2.84 -14.80 -19.00
N SER A 51 -2.47 -13.52 -19.02
CA SER A 51 -1.64 -12.91 -20.06
C SER A 51 -0.15 -13.23 -19.93
N LEU A 52 0.29 -13.74 -18.77
CA LEU A 52 1.69 -14.08 -18.50
C LEU A 52 2.03 -15.48 -19.03
N CYS A 53 3.30 -15.70 -19.39
CA CYS A 53 3.73 -17.04 -19.77
C CYS A 53 3.74 -18.00 -18.56
N PRO A 54 3.69 -19.33 -18.77
CA PRO A 54 3.66 -20.31 -17.67
C PRO A 54 4.82 -20.16 -16.67
N GLU A 55 6.01 -19.81 -17.15
CA GLU A 55 7.19 -19.63 -16.29
C GLU A 55 7.05 -18.39 -15.39
N GLU A 56 6.51 -17.29 -15.91
CA GLU A 56 6.23 -16.07 -15.16
C GLU A 56 5.10 -16.27 -14.15
N GLN A 57 4.04 -16.99 -14.54
CA GLN A 57 2.96 -17.36 -13.62
C GLN A 57 3.51 -18.17 -12.44
N GLN A 58 4.40 -19.14 -12.69
CA GLN A 58 5.02 -19.95 -11.65
C GLN A 58 5.95 -19.14 -10.74
N LYS A 59 6.72 -18.19 -11.30
CA LYS A 59 7.54 -17.25 -10.52
C LYS A 59 6.67 -16.38 -9.61
N LEU A 60 5.59 -15.83 -10.13
CA LEU A 60 4.65 -15.00 -9.38
C LEU A 60 3.96 -15.79 -8.27
N GLU A 61 3.53 -17.02 -8.56
CA GLU A 61 2.92 -17.93 -7.57
C GLU A 61 3.91 -18.23 -6.44
N THR A 62 5.15 -18.58 -6.79
CA THR A 62 6.21 -18.89 -5.82
C THR A 62 6.52 -17.68 -4.95
N TYR A 63 6.64 -16.49 -5.55
CA TYR A 63 6.84 -15.23 -4.84
C TYR A 63 5.67 -14.94 -3.89
N THR A 64 4.44 -15.08 -4.37
CA THR A 64 3.22 -14.81 -3.57
C THR A 64 3.12 -15.77 -2.39
N LYS A 65 3.38 -17.07 -2.59
CA LYS A 65 3.44 -18.06 -1.52
C LYS A 65 4.49 -17.71 -0.46
N LYS A 66 5.69 -17.28 -0.90
CA LYS A 66 6.75 -16.83 0.01
C LYS A 66 6.32 -15.60 0.83
N GLN A 67 5.66 -14.64 0.20
CA GLN A 67 5.11 -13.46 0.87
C GLN A 67 4.03 -13.83 1.90
N ILE A 68 3.11 -14.73 1.55
CA ILE A 68 2.07 -15.20 2.48
C ILE A 68 2.69 -15.91 3.68
N ALA A 69 3.67 -16.80 3.45
CA ALA A 69 4.36 -17.49 4.54
C ALA A 69 5.07 -16.50 5.47
N LEU A 70 5.85 -15.57 4.92
CA LEU A 70 6.56 -14.54 5.70
C LEU A 70 5.60 -13.68 6.52
N LYS A 71 4.51 -13.22 5.92
CA LYS A 71 3.49 -12.39 6.60
C LYS A 71 2.75 -13.19 7.68
N SER A 72 2.45 -14.46 7.42
CA SER A 72 1.81 -15.35 8.40
C SER A 72 2.72 -15.60 9.60
N ASP A 73 4.00 -15.91 9.37
CA ASP A 73 5.00 -16.08 10.42
C ASP A 73 5.16 -14.81 11.27
N LEU A 74 5.15 -13.64 10.61
CA LEU A 74 5.22 -12.36 11.29
C LEU A 74 3.99 -12.15 12.19
N LEU A 75 2.78 -12.43 11.70
CA LEU A 75 1.55 -12.36 12.50
C LEU A 75 1.59 -13.31 13.71
N VAL A 76 2.10 -14.53 13.54
CA VAL A 76 2.28 -15.49 14.66
C VAL A 76 3.28 -14.95 15.68
N LYS A 77 4.40 -14.37 15.23
CA LYS A 77 5.37 -13.72 16.12
C LYS A 77 4.76 -12.56 16.90
N TYR A 78 3.99 -11.69 16.24
CA TYR A 78 3.28 -10.59 16.91
C TYR A 78 2.24 -11.09 17.91
N ARG A 79 1.48 -12.13 17.56
CA ARG A 79 0.52 -12.75 18.48
C ARG A 79 1.22 -13.30 19.73
N ASN A 80 2.34 -14.00 19.54
CA ASN A 80 3.07 -14.63 20.63
C ASN A 80 3.86 -13.63 21.48
N SER A 81 4.39 -12.55 20.90
CA SER A 81 5.11 -11.51 21.66
C SER A 81 4.17 -10.76 22.61
N VAL A 82 2.92 -10.51 22.21
CA VAL A 82 1.88 -9.96 23.08
C VAL A 82 1.56 -10.93 24.23
N HIS A 83 1.46 -12.24 23.95
CA HIS A 83 1.22 -13.26 24.98
C HIS A 83 2.37 -13.40 25.99
N LEU A 84 3.64 -13.33 25.54
CA LEU A 84 4.81 -13.41 26.42
C LEU A 84 4.88 -12.21 27.39
N THR A 85 4.51 -11.02 26.90
CA THR A 85 4.47 -9.80 27.72
C THR A 85 3.40 -9.88 28.81
N ALA A 86 2.20 -10.39 28.48
CA ALA A 86 1.12 -10.61 29.45
C ALA A 86 1.51 -11.64 30.53
N ARG A 87 2.14 -12.75 30.13
CA ARG A 87 2.57 -13.83 31.04
C ARG A 87 3.65 -13.37 32.03
N ASN A 88 4.58 -12.53 31.58
CA ASN A 88 5.62 -11.93 32.43
C ASN A 88 5.03 -10.95 33.47
N MET A 89 3.96 -10.21 33.13
CA MET A 89 3.27 -9.34 34.09
C MET A 89 2.52 -10.13 35.17
N THR A 90 1.87 -11.24 34.81
CA THR A 90 1.24 -12.16 35.78
C THR A 90 2.24 -12.76 36.76
N SER A 91 3.41 -13.19 36.26
CA SER A 91 4.46 -13.78 37.10
C SER A 91 5.13 -12.76 38.03
N THR A 92 5.15 -11.47 37.67
CA THR A 92 5.83 -10.42 38.45
C THR A 92 4.89 -9.74 39.45
N TYR A 93 3.60 -9.61 39.12
CA TYR A 93 2.64 -8.85 39.91
C TYR A 93 1.45 -9.67 40.47
N GLY A 94 1.42 -10.99 40.25
CA GLY A 94 0.43 -11.89 40.88
C GLY A 94 -1.01 -11.70 40.39
N ILE A 95 -1.22 -11.10 39.21
CA ILE A 95 -2.55 -10.87 38.64
C ILE A 95 -3.03 -12.17 37.96
N ASN A 96 -4.02 -12.84 38.55
CA ASN A 96 -4.66 -14.03 37.96
C ASN A 96 -5.38 -13.67 36.65
N VAL A 97 -4.80 -14.07 35.51
CA VAL A 97 -5.41 -13.90 34.18
C VAL A 97 -6.33 -15.09 33.91
N ALA A 98 -7.50 -15.10 34.58
CA ALA A 98 -8.63 -15.96 34.21
C ALA A 98 -9.54 -15.26 33.17
N GLN A 99 -8.94 -14.50 32.25
CA GLN A 99 -9.63 -13.77 31.16
C GLN A 99 -8.80 -13.87 29.87
N GLU A 100 -8.50 -15.10 29.44
CA GLU A 100 -7.65 -15.39 28.28
C GLU A 100 -8.21 -14.92 26.92
N GLU A 101 -9.48 -14.47 26.85
CA GLU A 101 -10.09 -13.89 25.64
C GLU A 101 -10.16 -12.35 25.60
N LYS A 102 -9.98 -11.65 26.73
CA LYS A 102 -10.17 -10.17 26.75
C LYS A 102 -8.97 -9.38 26.23
N ASP A 103 -7.77 -9.97 26.27
CA ASP A 103 -6.51 -9.30 25.93
C ASP A 103 -5.97 -9.65 24.53
N LEU A 104 -6.83 -10.02 23.57
CA LEU A 104 -6.39 -10.01 22.17
C LEU A 104 -6.07 -8.57 21.74
N HIS A 105 -4.91 -8.38 21.14
CA HIS A 105 -4.51 -7.10 20.53
C HIS A 105 -5.58 -6.63 19.53
N PRO A 106 -5.93 -5.32 19.47
CA PRO A 106 -7.02 -4.81 18.64
C PRO A 106 -6.98 -5.26 17.16
N VAL A 107 -5.77 -5.46 16.63
CA VAL A 107 -5.53 -5.97 15.26
C VAL A 107 -6.21 -7.32 14.98
N PHE A 108 -6.48 -8.13 16.01
CA PHE A 108 -7.14 -9.43 15.89
C PHE A 108 -8.64 -9.38 16.23
N LYS A 109 -9.14 -8.21 16.65
CA LYS A 109 -10.57 -8.00 16.98
C LYS A 109 -11.36 -7.52 15.76
N THR A 110 -10.68 -6.92 14.78
CA THR A 110 -11.31 -6.38 13.57
C THR A 110 -11.00 -7.27 12.37
N ASP A 111 -12.03 -7.55 11.57
CA ASP A 111 -11.88 -8.27 10.30
C ASP A 111 -11.25 -7.33 9.24
N PRO A 112 -10.05 -7.63 8.73
CA PRO A 112 -9.40 -6.83 7.70
C PRO A 112 -10.23 -6.67 6.43
N HIS A 113 -11.09 -7.65 6.10
CA HIS A 113 -11.97 -7.54 4.93
C HIS A 113 -13.00 -6.43 5.09
N LYS A 114 -13.46 -6.15 6.31
CA LYS A 114 -14.36 -5.02 6.57
C LYS A 114 -13.67 -3.68 6.31
N LEU A 115 -12.41 -3.54 6.73
CA LEU A 115 -11.62 -2.34 6.47
C LEU A 115 -11.33 -2.19 4.96
N TRP A 116 -11.04 -3.30 4.29
CA TRP A 116 -10.78 -3.32 2.84
C TRP A 116 -11.97 -2.81 2.02
N ASN A 117 -13.21 -3.03 2.48
CA ASN A 117 -14.41 -2.57 1.78
C ASN A 117 -14.55 -1.05 1.69
N TYR A 118 -13.79 -0.29 2.48
CA TYR A 118 -13.75 1.17 2.42
C TYR A 118 -12.64 1.70 1.50
N VAL A 119 -11.62 0.90 1.22
CA VAL A 119 -10.47 1.32 0.39
C VAL A 119 -10.94 1.68 -1.01
N ASN A 120 -10.38 2.77 -1.54
CA ASN A 120 -10.73 3.43 -2.80
C ASN A 120 -12.16 4.01 -2.86
N LYS A 121 -12.93 3.99 -1.76
CA LYS A 121 -14.24 4.64 -1.73
C LYS A 121 -14.12 6.06 -1.23
N ARG A 122 -15.04 6.93 -1.68
CA ARG A 122 -15.17 8.27 -1.12
C ARG A 122 -16.00 8.21 0.15
N VAL A 123 -15.44 8.76 1.23
CA VAL A 123 -16.09 8.76 2.55
C VAL A 123 -16.11 10.15 3.17
N ILE A 124 -17.07 10.37 4.06
CA ILE A 124 -17.07 11.46 5.03
C ILE A 124 -16.93 10.87 6.42
N LEU A 125 -15.85 11.22 7.10
CA LEU A 125 -15.60 10.86 8.50
C LEU A 125 -16.06 12.00 9.39
N SER A 126 -17.04 11.73 10.26
CA SER A 126 -17.44 12.67 11.31
C SER A 126 -16.62 12.42 12.56
N THR A 127 -16.20 13.50 13.22
CA THR A 127 -15.45 13.39 14.48
C THR A 127 -16.24 13.79 15.71
N SER A 128 -15.77 13.36 16.89
CA SER A 128 -16.33 13.75 18.20
C SER A 128 -16.29 15.26 18.45
N GLU A 129 -15.41 15.98 17.75
CA GLU A 129 -15.28 17.44 17.82
C GLU A 129 -16.22 18.17 16.86
N GLY A 130 -17.05 17.43 16.09
CA GLY A 130 -17.98 18.00 15.11
C GLY A 130 -17.33 18.40 13.79
N VAL A 131 -16.03 18.10 13.60
CA VAL A 131 -15.33 18.30 12.33
C VAL A 131 -15.59 17.09 11.42
N SER A 132 -15.87 17.35 10.14
CA SER A 132 -15.98 16.31 9.12
C SER A 132 -14.78 16.37 8.16
N TYR A 133 -14.28 15.19 7.79
CA TYR A 133 -13.23 15.02 6.78
C TYR A 133 -13.79 14.24 5.60
N GLU A 134 -13.68 14.80 4.42
CA GLU A 134 -14.12 14.19 3.18
C GLU A 134 -12.92 13.78 2.33
N GLY A 135 -12.97 12.59 1.73
CA GLY A 135 -11.94 12.18 0.79
C GLY A 135 -12.04 10.72 0.38
N TYR A 136 -11.13 10.31 -0.50
CA TYR A 136 -11.01 8.91 -0.91
C TYR A 136 -10.09 8.16 0.05
N VAL A 137 -10.53 7.00 0.51
CA VAL A 137 -9.77 6.17 1.45
C VAL A 137 -8.61 5.49 0.70
N TYR A 138 -7.38 5.81 1.08
CA TYR A 138 -6.19 5.13 0.56
C TYR A 138 -5.89 3.86 1.33
N THR A 139 -5.86 3.97 2.66
CA THR A 139 -5.63 2.82 3.54
C THR A 139 -6.20 3.09 4.94
N ILE A 140 -6.37 2.01 5.69
CA ILE A 140 -6.75 2.05 7.11
C ILE A 140 -5.73 1.19 7.84
N ASP A 141 -5.04 1.75 8.84
CA ASP A 141 -4.14 0.95 9.66
C ASP A 141 -4.96 -0.06 10.47
N PRO A 142 -4.79 -1.38 10.27
CA PRO A 142 -5.55 -2.39 11.01
C PRO A 142 -5.24 -2.42 12.52
N VAL A 143 -4.14 -1.77 12.95
CA VAL A 143 -3.80 -1.67 14.37
C VAL A 143 -4.50 -0.48 15.01
N THR A 144 -4.17 0.75 14.60
CA THR A 144 -4.73 1.97 15.23
C THR A 144 -6.10 2.34 14.71
N HIS A 145 -6.55 1.73 13.60
CA HIS A 145 -7.74 2.13 12.85
C HIS A 145 -7.65 3.58 12.35
N SER A 146 -6.44 4.09 12.14
CA SER A 146 -6.24 5.42 11.55
C SER A 146 -6.60 5.39 10.06
N TRP A 147 -7.39 6.36 9.64
CA TRP A 147 -7.87 6.53 8.28
C TRP A 147 -6.94 7.45 7.51
N VAL A 148 -6.46 7.01 6.36
CA VAL A 148 -5.66 7.83 5.44
C VAL A 148 -6.52 8.19 4.25
N LEU A 149 -6.86 9.48 4.13
CA LEU A 149 -7.72 10.02 3.10
C LEU A 149 -6.95 10.91 2.13
N PHE A 150 -7.35 10.89 0.86
CA PHE A 150 -7.01 11.89 -0.14
C PHE A 150 -8.20 12.84 -0.30
N SER A 151 -8.07 14.05 0.22
CA SER A 151 -9.08 15.09 0.14
C SER A 151 -8.78 16.02 -1.04
N CYS A 152 -9.77 16.24 -1.90
CA CYS A 152 -9.68 17.28 -2.92
C CYS A 152 -9.62 18.65 -2.23
N SER A 153 -8.72 19.54 -2.65
CA SER A 153 -8.84 20.95 -2.30
C SER A 153 -10.00 21.60 -3.07
N ASN A 154 -10.73 22.51 -2.44
CA ASN A 154 -11.80 23.28 -3.06
C ASN A 154 -11.31 24.34 -4.09
N ASP A 155 -10.02 24.36 -4.42
CA ASP A 155 -9.49 25.25 -5.46
C ASP A 155 -9.85 24.67 -6.83
N GLU A 156 -10.79 25.32 -7.52
CA GLU A 156 -11.41 24.90 -8.78
C GLU A 156 -10.41 24.66 -9.94
N ASP A 157 -9.14 25.06 -9.80
CA ASP A 157 -8.14 25.04 -10.87
C ASP A 157 -6.92 24.13 -10.63
N THR A 158 -6.84 23.42 -9.50
CA THR A 158 -5.72 22.48 -9.27
C THR A 158 -6.22 21.13 -8.84
N HIS A 159 -5.78 20.07 -9.54
CA HIS A 159 -5.93 18.66 -9.13
C HIS A 159 -5.07 18.36 -7.90
N LYS A 160 -5.03 19.27 -6.92
CA LYS A 160 -4.22 19.18 -5.72
C LYS A 160 -4.99 18.39 -4.68
N MET A 161 -4.46 17.23 -4.34
CA MET A 161 -4.96 16.42 -3.24
C MET A 161 -4.12 16.66 -1.99
N ASN A 162 -4.80 16.74 -0.84
CA ASN A 162 -4.15 16.73 0.45
C ASN A 162 -4.30 15.34 1.09
N VAL A 163 -3.24 14.84 1.70
CA VAL A 163 -3.30 13.62 2.52
C VAL A 163 -3.71 14.01 3.93
N VAL A 164 -4.83 13.45 4.39
CA VAL A 164 -5.36 13.67 5.73
C VAL A 164 -5.33 12.35 6.49
N ILE A 165 -4.73 12.36 7.69
CA ILE A 165 -4.71 11.21 8.58
C ILE A 165 -5.67 11.49 9.73
N VAL A 166 -6.74 10.72 9.83
CA VAL A 166 -7.75 10.84 10.89
C VAL A 166 -7.60 9.67 11.86
N MET A 167 -7.32 9.97 13.13
CA MET A 167 -7.13 8.95 14.16
C MET A 167 -8.49 8.35 14.58
N ASN A 168 -8.54 7.04 14.80
CA ASN A 168 -9.77 6.33 15.17
C ASN A 168 -10.47 6.90 16.40
N THR A 169 -9.71 7.34 17.41
CA THR A 169 -10.25 7.89 18.66
C THR A 169 -11.16 9.09 18.44
N SER A 170 -10.98 9.78 17.32
CA SER A 170 -11.75 10.96 16.96
C SER A 170 -12.94 10.63 16.08
N VAL A 171 -12.94 9.50 15.36
CA VAL A 171 -14.01 9.15 14.39
C VAL A 171 -15.23 8.61 15.13
N THR A 172 -16.39 9.21 14.87
CA THR A 172 -17.68 8.80 15.44
C THR A 172 -18.58 8.13 14.41
N ASP A 173 -18.50 8.54 13.14
CA ASP A 173 -19.36 8.03 12.08
C ASP A 173 -18.65 8.05 10.71
N VAL A 174 -19.00 7.09 9.85
CA VAL A 174 -18.39 6.91 8.52
C VAL A 174 -19.49 6.76 7.48
N ASN A 175 -19.60 7.75 6.58
CA ASN A 175 -20.58 7.73 5.48
C ASN A 175 -19.86 7.51 4.15
N VAL A 176 -20.32 6.51 3.38
CA VAL A 176 -19.77 6.18 2.05
C VAL A 176 -20.66 6.82 0.98
N PHE A 177 -20.07 7.59 0.06
CA PHE A 177 -20.80 8.32 -0.97
C PHE A 177 -20.62 7.72 -2.37
N ASP A 178 -19.38 7.46 -2.77
CA ASP A 178 -19.06 6.91 -4.09
C ASP A 178 -18.43 5.52 -3.95
N GLU A 179 -18.99 4.53 -4.65
CA GLU A 179 -18.43 3.17 -4.68
C GLU A 179 -17.28 3.02 -5.68
N GLU A 180 -17.22 3.89 -6.69
CA GLU A 180 -16.20 3.87 -7.75
C GLU A 180 -15.23 5.04 -7.59
N CYS A 181 -13.95 4.72 -7.44
CA CYS A 181 -12.87 5.70 -7.45
C CYS A 181 -12.58 6.16 -8.88
N PRO A 182 -12.52 7.47 -9.17
CA PRO A 182 -12.06 7.95 -10.47
C PRO A 182 -10.63 7.47 -10.76
N SER A 183 -10.35 7.12 -12.01
CA SER A 183 -9.04 6.62 -12.45
C SER A 183 -7.89 7.57 -12.13
N TRP A 184 -8.09 8.87 -12.33
CA TRP A 184 -7.07 9.89 -12.03
C TRP A 184 -6.71 9.96 -10.53
N VAL A 185 -7.66 9.66 -9.64
CA VAL A 185 -7.41 9.59 -8.19
C VAL A 185 -6.57 8.36 -7.88
N LEU A 186 -6.90 7.21 -8.48
CA LEU A 186 -6.12 5.97 -8.34
C LEU A 186 -4.68 6.15 -8.86
N ASP A 187 -4.53 6.79 -10.02
CA ASP A 187 -3.23 7.09 -10.61
C ASP A 187 -2.38 7.96 -9.69
N MET A 188 -2.99 8.97 -9.05
CA MET A 188 -2.32 9.83 -8.08
C MET A 188 -1.96 9.10 -6.78
N MET A 189 -2.88 8.30 -6.23
CA MET A 189 -2.62 7.45 -5.07
C MET A 189 -1.49 6.45 -5.34
N SER A 190 -1.40 5.93 -6.57
CA SER A 190 -0.34 5.02 -6.98
C SER A 190 1.04 5.66 -7.05
N GLN A 191 1.11 6.99 -7.18
CA GLN A 191 2.35 7.75 -7.13
C GLN A 191 2.76 8.04 -5.68
N TYR A 192 1.79 8.17 -4.78
CA TYR A 192 2.02 8.35 -3.35
C TYR A 192 2.53 7.07 -2.69
N GLY A 193 3.61 7.16 -1.91
CA GLY A 193 4.22 6.01 -1.24
C GLY A 193 5.13 5.16 -2.13
N LYS A 194 5.24 5.48 -3.43
CA LYS A 194 6.45 5.13 -4.18
C LYS A 194 7.57 5.95 -3.55
N ILE A 195 8.41 5.32 -2.75
CA ILE A 195 9.80 5.77 -2.65
C ILE A 195 10.23 5.76 -4.11
N HIS A 196 10.46 6.93 -4.69
CA HIS A 196 11.17 6.97 -5.96
C HIS A 196 12.48 6.23 -5.67
N GLU A 197 12.58 4.97 -6.09
CA GLU A 197 13.85 4.37 -6.40
C GLU A 197 14.39 5.29 -7.49
N ILE A 198 15.09 6.33 -7.06
CA ILE A 198 15.81 7.20 -7.96
C ILE A 198 16.81 6.23 -8.57
N ASP A 199 16.64 5.93 -9.85
CA ASP A 199 17.46 4.98 -10.60
C ASP A 199 18.83 5.61 -10.88
N LEU A 200 19.52 5.99 -9.80
CA LEU A 200 20.85 6.53 -9.81
C LEU A 200 21.81 5.36 -9.73
N SER A 201 22.67 5.27 -10.73
CA SER A 201 23.84 4.42 -10.66
C SER A 201 24.68 4.77 -9.42
N ALA A 202 25.45 3.80 -8.91
CA ALA A 202 26.38 4.02 -7.81
C ALA A 202 27.36 5.18 -8.08
N SER A 203 27.70 5.42 -9.36
CA SER A 203 28.53 6.56 -9.79
C SER A 203 27.84 7.91 -9.55
N GLN A 204 26.56 8.03 -9.89
CA GLN A 204 25.79 9.25 -9.69
C GLN A 204 25.55 9.54 -8.20
N ILE A 205 25.32 8.49 -7.39
CA ILE A 205 25.22 8.63 -5.93
C ILE A 205 26.54 9.15 -5.35
N ALA A 206 27.69 8.61 -5.80
CA ALA A 206 29.00 9.05 -5.36
C ALA A 206 29.31 10.50 -5.79
N GLU A 207 29.00 10.87 -7.03
CA GLU A 207 29.17 12.24 -7.53
C GLU A 207 28.33 13.24 -6.73
N ARG A 208 27.07 12.89 -6.46
CA ARG A 208 26.18 13.70 -5.64
C ARG A 208 26.68 13.84 -4.21
N ARG A 209 27.14 12.75 -3.59
CA ARG A 209 27.77 12.77 -2.26
C ARG A 209 28.92 13.79 -2.20
N ASP A 210 29.77 13.79 -3.22
CA ASP A 210 30.91 14.71 -3.28
C ASP A 210 30.49 16.15 -3.59
N ALA A 211 29.44 16.37 -4.39
CA ALA A 211 28.83 17.68 -4.59
C ALA A 211 28.27 18.26 -3.28
N VAL A 212 27.55 17.44 -2.52
CA VAL A 212 27.01 17.82 -1.20
C VAL A 212 28.14 18.17 -0.24
N CYS A 213 29.20 17.37 -0.17
CA CYS A 213 30.37 17.67 0.67
C CYS A 213 31.04 19.00 0.30
N ARG A 214 31.22 19.26 -1.01
CA ARG A 214 31.77 20.52 -1.51
C ARG A 214 30.89 21.70 -1.15
N TRP A 215 29.57 21.55 -1.27
CA TRP A 215 28.60 22.61 -0.98
C TRP A 215 28.57 23.01 0.48
N PHE A 216 28.51 22.05 1.40
CA PHE A 216 28.60 22.36 2.83
C PHE A 216 29.97 22.94 3.20
N GLY A 217 31.06 22.44 2.60
CA GLY A 217 32.39 23.03 2.75
C GLY A 217 32.46 24.49 2.30
N ALA A 218 31.86 24.82 1.15
CA ALA A 218 31.76 26.19 0.64
C ALA A 218 30.93 27.09 1.60
N ASN A 219 29.90 26.53 2.24
CA ASN A 219 29.10 27.19 3.26
C ASN A 219 29.74 27.15 4.67
N ARG A 220 31.01 26.74 4.78
CA ARG A 220 31.78 26.64 6.04
C ARG A 220 31.14 25.75 7.10
N ILE A 221 30.42 24.72 6.65
CA ILE A 221 29.79 23.74 7.52
C ILE A 221 30.62 22.44 7.48
N PRO A 222 31.12 21.96 8.63
CA PRO A 222 31.92 20.74 8.68
C PRO A 222 31.04 19.53 8.39
N VAL A 223 31.51 18.67 7.48
CA VAL A 223 30.87 17.40 7.12
C VAL A 223 31.81 16.26 7.47
N ASN A 224 31.31 15.30 8.25
CA ASN A 224 32.02 14.06 8.56
C ASN A 224 31.47 12.93 7.69
N LYS A 225 32.36 12.28 6.93
CA LYS A 225 32.03 11.11 6.12
C LYS A 225 32.14 9.86 7.02
N SER A 226 31.02 9.20 7.27
CA SER A 226 30.98 7.83 7.81
C SER A 226 30.68 6.86 6.67
N ALA A 227 30.98 5.57 6.84
CA ALA A 227 31.01 4.52 5.81
C ALA A 227 30.12 4.76 4.56
N ASP A 228 28.83 5.02 4.75
CA ASP A 228 27.88 5.34 3.67
C ASP A 228 26.98 6.55 3.95
N THR A 229 27.28 7.36 4.98
CA THR A 229 26.43 8.50 5.39
C THR A 229 27.25 9.75 5.67
N LEU A 230 26.63 10.91 5.49
CA LEU A 230 27.24 12.20 5.85
C LEU A 230 26.65 12.69 7.17
N THR A 231 27.49 13.20 8.06
CA THR A 231 27.03 13.80 9.32
C THR A 231 27.48 15.25 9.44
N ILE A 232 26.58 16.10 9.94
CA ILE A 232 26.75 17.55 10.01
C ILE A 232 26.38 18.05 11.40
N ALA A 233 26.93 19.20 11.80
CA ALA A 233 26.69 19.81 13.10
C ALA A 233 27.02 18.84 14.24
N ASN A 234 28.24 18.29 14.21
CA ASN A 234 28.76 17.33 15.19
C ASN A 234 27.90 16.07 15.36
N GLY A 235 27.32 15.56 14.27
CA GLY A 235 26.48 14.36 14.29
C GLY A 235 25.00 14.62 14.57
N THR A 236 24.58 15.88 14.66
CA THR A 236 23.17 16.21 14.91
C THR A 236 22.29 15.90 13.70
N VAL A 237 22.79 16.09 12.49
CA VAL A 237 22.07 15.75 11.25
C VAL A 237 22.83 14.66 10.50
N THR A 238 22.10 13.62 10.11
CA THR A 238 22.60 12.56 9.23
C THR A 238 21.94 12.69 7.86
N ILE A 239 22.72 12.53 6.80
CA ILE A 239 22.24 12.51 5.43
C ILE A 239 22.61 11.15 4.85
N GLU A 240 21.58 10.38 4.50
CA GLU A 240 21.71 9.05 3.92
C GLU A 240 21.70 9.15 2.38
N PRO A 241 22.21 8.14 1.65
CA PRO A 241 22.02 8.04 0.21
C PRO A 241 20.52 8.06 -0.13
N PRO A 242 20.13 8.63 -1.29
CA PRO A 242 20.96 9.24 -2.31
C PRO A 242 21.29 10.74 -2.07
N TYR A 243 21.35 11.19 -0.81
CA TYR A 243 21.82 12.52 -0.40
C TYR A 243 20.96 13.70 -0.91
N PHE A 244 19.64 13.53 -0.91
CA PHE A 244 18.68 14.61 -1.14
C PHE A 244 18.22 15.25 0.18
N PRO A 245 17.59 16.44 0.17
CA PRO A 245 17.00 17.05 1.36
C PRO A 245 16.08 16.10 2.14
N GLU A 246 15.35 15.25 1.42
CA GLU A 246 14.41 14.27 1.97
C GLU A 246 15.15 13.15 2.72
N ASN A 247 16.41 12.87 2.39
CA ASN A 247 17.25 11.87 3.06
C ASN A 247 18.00 12.40 4.29
N CYS A 248 17.65 13.60 4.77
CA CYS A 248 18.19 14.14 6.00
C CYS A 248 17.34 13.70 7.21
N SER A 249 17.99 13.28 8.30
CA SER A 249 17.36 12.90 9.57
C SER A 249 18.07 13.57 10.76
N SER A 250 17.30 13.97 11.77
CA SER A 250 17.81 14.58 13.00
C SER A 250 16.75 14.53 14.10
N SER A 251 17.17 14.53 15.36
CA SER A 251 16.28 14.80 16.50
C SER A 251 16.00 16.29 16.73
N ASN A 252 16.69 17.18 16.01
CA ASN A 252 16.52 18.63 16.09
C ASN A 252 15.92 19.18 14.79
N GLU A 253 14.60 19.36 14.79
CA GLU A 253 13.83 19.83 13.62
C GLU A 253 14.25 21.22 13.12
N ILE A 254 14.73 22.10 14.01
CA ILE A 254 15.19 23.44 13.62
C ILE A 254 16.46 23.32 12.77
N ILE A 255 17.41 22.49 13.20
CA ILE A 255 18.67 22.27 12.46
C ILE A 255 18.38 21.47 11.19
N LEU A 256 17.51 20.46 11.27
CA LEU A 256 17.09 19.67 10.12
C LEU A 256 16.50 20.53 9.00
N CYS A 257 15.55 21.40 9.34
CA CYS A 257 14.94 22.34 8.39
C CYS A 257 15.99 23.25 7.74
N ARG A 258 16.93 23.79 8.52
CA ARG A 258 18.02 24.63 7.98
C ARG A 258 18.95 23.86 7.04
N VAL A 259 19.32 22.64 7.38
CA VAL A 259 20.18 21.79 6.55
C VAL A 259 19.47 21.41 5.25
N ARG A 260 18.18 21.05 5.32
CA ARG A 260 17.36 20.78 4.13
C ARG A 260 17.26 22.00 3.21
N ASN A 261 16.98 23.17 3.76
CA ASN A 261 16.91 24.42 2.99
C ASN A 261 18.26 24.81 2.38
N LEU A 262 19.38 24.47 3.02
CA LEU A 262 20.68 24.70 2.41
C LEU A 262 20.95 23.73 1.26
N LEU A 263 20.52 22.48 1.38
CA LEU A 263 20.64 21.49 0.30
C LEU A 263 19.78 21.82 -0.92
N THR A 264 18.61 22.45 -0.75
CA THR A 264 17.78 22.87 -1.90
C THR A 264 18.44 23.99 -2.72
N THR A 265 19.39 24.72 -2.12
CA THR A 265 20.19 25.75 -2.82
C THR A 265 21.48 25.22 -3.47
N LEU A 266 21.73 23.90 -3.38
CA LEU A 266 22.84 23.25 -4.07
C LEU A 266 22.74 23.54 -5.58
N PRO A 267 23.79 24.10 -6.22
CA PRO A 267 23.80 24.30 -7.66
C PRO A 267 23.77 22.93 -8.35
N ASN A 268 22.63 22.59 -8.96
CA ASN A 268 22.53 21.39 -9.77
C ASN A 268 23.42 21.57 -11.00
N ASN A 269 24.45 20.73 -11.14
CA ASN A 269 25.26 20.71 -12.35
C ASN A 269 24.56 20.03 -13.53
N ASP A 270 23.37 19.48 -13.35
CA ASP A 270 22.60 18.87 -14.44
C ASP A 270 21.13 19.23 -14.34
N ASN A 271 20.57 19.61 -15.49
CA ASN A 271 19.14 19.65 -15.75
C ASN A 271 18.54 18.25 -15.49
N MET A 272 18.14 18.00 -14.25
CA MET A 272 17.17 16.97 -13.94
C MET A 272 16.03 17.69 -13.24
N SER A 273 15.24 18.39 -14.06
CA SER A 273 13.95 18.91 -13.67
C SER A 273 13.10 17.73 -13.18
N LEU A 274 12.91 17.65 -11.86
CA LEU A 274 11.67 17.15 -11.31
C LEU A 274 10.58 18.07 -11.86
N SER A 275 9.98 17.67 -12.97
CA SER A 275 8.70 18.23 -13.41
C SER A 275 7.69 17.84 -12.34
N ILE A 276 7.35 18.84 -11.52
CA ILE A 276 6.16 18.86 -10.66
C ILE A 276 4.92 18.67 -11.53
#